data_AF-A0A1B1DUA6-F1
#
_entry.id   AF-A0A1B1DUA6-F1
#
_cell.length_a   1.000
_cell.length_b   1.000
_cell.length_c   1.000
_cell.angle_alpha   90.00
_cell.angle_beta   90.00
_cell.angle_gamma   90.00
#
_symmetry.space_group_name_H-M   'P 1'
#
loop_
_entity.id
_entity.type
_entity.pdbx_description
1 polymer ?
#
loop_
_entity_poly.entity_id
_entity_poly.type
_entity_poly.pdbx_seq_one_letter_code
_entity_poly.pdbx_strand_id
1 'polypeptide(L)'
;MDIYLVTGNKNKRLEFQRHMDGELEVQFVDIDLTEIQSNDIVKINEHKAKRAHEILISDALGESQPKRKLVITDDTGLYMDCLGSFPGPYIKWMQKSLGSQGIVDVVTKLQNNKCHAICVYSVSDGKQVHSFQGVTQGRIAGPRGSTDFGWDNIFSPENCSRTFSEMSFDEKKESSPRFKAFVQLKAFLLEELTKQSALSVYLSRNCRQSTCRPSRGSCTPLHGSHREGRELFLYTSTIKRNVMFLTEDQDPEELKKEANEKWAKGEAEEANALWRQALKECIKYSMRGFPTKKNRDMQLSLRLNLSLYHFKKGEYHECINQCDIILEGVPDLDGVLTKYEVDVTEAKPATLPTDTEEDALAKTEDQDTCFLRRDTLVKLFLRRAYSYLMLQEFDKCRENLRLVKRIDKGNAELVNLERKEQVERVHYEKMQRQLYRRMCNASGALHESKEKG
;
A
#
# COMPACT_ATOMS: atom_id res chain seq x y z
N MET A 1 5.45 -23.03 2.35
CA MET A 1 4.71 -21.77 2.13
C MET A 1 3.26 -22.13 2.17
N ASP A 2 2.47 -21.39 2.93
CA ASP A 2 1.04 -21.64 3.04
C ASP A 2 0.30 -20.56 2.25
N ILE A 3 -0.65 -20.96 1.42
CA ILE A 3 -1.43 -20.04 0.57
C ILE A 3 -2.86 -20.05 1.07
N TYR A 4 -3.38 -18.87 1.39
CA TYR A 4 -4.74 -18.66 1.87
C TYR A 4 -5.52 -17.83 0.85
N LEU A 5 -6.71 -18.28 0.46
CA LEU A 5 -7.69 -17.44 -0.22
C LEU A 5 -8.80 -17.06 0.76
N VAL A 6 -8.96 -15.76 1.02
CA VAL A 6 -9.96 -15.25 1.94
C VAL A 6 -11.22 -14.88 1.17
N THR A 7 -12.26 -15.69 1.33
CA THR A 7 -13.56 -15.47 0.68
C THR A 7 -14.68 -16.28 1.37
N GLY A 8 -15.77 -15.61 1.72
CA GLY A 8 -17.02 -16.25 2.16
C GLY A 8 -17.96 -16.63 1.01
N ASN A 9 -17.61 -16.27 -0.24
CA ASN A 9 -18.48 -16.53 -1.39
C ASN A 9 -18.20 -17.91 -2.00
N LYS A 10 -19.18 -18.81 -1.88
CA LYS A 10 -19.10 -20.20 -2.39
C LYS A 10 -18.83 -20.27 -3.90
N ASN A 11 -19.44 -19.41 -4.70
CA ASN A 11 -19.26 -19.41 -6.15
C ASN A 11 -17.86 -18.94 -6.55
N LYS A 12 -17.33 -17.89 -5.88
CA LYS A 12 -15.95 -17.45 -6.08
C LYS A 12 -14.94 -18.55 -5.74
N ARG A 13 -15.16 -19.25 -4.62
CA ARG A 13 -14.36 -20.41 -4.22
C ARG A 13 -14.38 -21.52 -5.28
N LEU A 14 -15.56 -21.90 -5.77
CA LEU A 14 -15.71 -22.94 -6.79
C LEU A 14 -15.02 -22.56 -8.10
N GLU A 15 -15.16 -21.32 -8.57
CA GLU A 15 -14.46 -20.84 -9.77
C GLU A 15 -12.94 -20.90 -9.58
N PHE A 16 -12.42 -20.42 -8.44
CA PHE A 16 -10.99 -20.46 -8.15
C PHE A 16 -10.45 -21.89 -8.11
N GLN A 17 -11.14 -22.80 -7.42
CA GLN A 17 -10.74 -24.21 -7.33
C GLN A 17 -10.66 -24.87 -8.72
N ARG A 18 -11.67 -24.64 -9.56
CA ARG A 18 -11.69 -25.16 -10.93
C ARG A 18 -10.62 -24.53 -11.82
N HIS A 19 -10.27 -23.27 -11.62
CA HIS A 19 -9.20 -22.63 -12.37
C HIS A 19 -7.80 -23.10 -11.93
N MET A 20 -7.62 -23.42 -10.65
CA MET A 20 -6.36 -23.93 -10.10
C MET A 20 -6.10 -25.39 -10.47
N ASP A 21 -7.14 -26.18 -10.69
CA ASP A 21 -7.07 -27.56 -11.17
C ASP A 21 -6.09 -28.45 -10.36
N GLY A 22 -6.02 -28.22 -9.05
CA GLY A 22 -5.15 -28.98 -8.14
C GLY A 22 -3.64 -28.69 -8.29
N GLU A 23 -3.23 -27.73 -9.11
CA GLU A 23 -1.80 -27.42 -9.30
C GLU A 23 -1.13 -26.84 -8.05
N LEU A 24 -1.90 -26.16 -7.20
CA LEU A 24 -1.44 -25.59 -5.93
C LEU A 24 -2.43 -25.89 -4.81
N GLU A 25 -1.89 -26.23 -3.64
CA GLU A 25 -2.67 -26.35 -2.42
C GLU A 25 -2.99 -24.95 -1.87
N VAL A 26 -4.28 -24.61 -1.83
CA VAL A 26 -4.78 -23.33 -1.34
C VAL A 26 -5.82 -23.57 -0.25
N GLN A 27 -5.61 -22.96 0.91
CA GLN A 27 -6.51 -23.00 2.05
C GLN A 27 -7.57 -21.90 1.91
N PHE A 28 -8.84 -22.23 2.10
CA PHE A 28 -9.93 -21.26 2.01
C PHE A 28 -10.34 -20.83 3.41
N VAL A 29 -10.35 -19.51 3.65
CA VAL A 29 -10.73 -18.94 4.95
C VAL A 29 -11.87 -17.97 4.76
N ASP A 30 -12.87 -18.05 5.63
CA ASP A 30 -13.94 -17.09 5.71
C ASP A 30 -13.65 -16.13 6.87
N ILE A 31 -13.28 -14.90 6.54
CA ILE A 31 -12.97 -13.84 7.50
C ILE A 31 -13.82 -12.64 7.10
N ASP A 32 -14.52 -12.07 8.08
CA ASP A 32 -15.22 -10.81 7.88
C ASP A 32 -14.20 -9.66 7.86
N LEU A 33 -14.16 -8.94 6.73
CA LEU A 33 -13.18 -7.90 6.45
C LEU A 33 -13.88 -6.61 6.07
N THR A 34 -13.45 -5.51 6.68
CA THR A 34 -13.94 -4.18 6.30
C THR A 34 -13.46 -3.80 4.91
N GLU A 35 -14.40 -3.61 3.98
CA GLU A 35 -14.15 -3.08 2.64
C GLU A 35 -14.22 -1.54 2.67
N ILE A 36 -13.10 -0.88 2.42
CA ILE A 36 -13.04 0.59 2.35
C ILE A 36 -13.81 1.12 1.13
N GLN A 37 -14.24 2.38 1.19
CA GLN A 37 -14.89 3.04 0.06
C GLN A 37 -13.83 3.73 -0.82
N SER A 38 -13.79 3.36 -2.10
CA SER A 38 -12.96 3.96 -3.13
C SER A 38 -13.56 3.65 -4.50
N ASN A 39 -13.31 4.49 -5.51
CA ASN A 39 -13.66 4.16 -6.91
C ASN A 39 -12.62 3.23 -7.55
N ASP A 40 -11.43 3.16 -6.96
CA ASP A 40 -10.34 2.29 -7.36
C ASP A 40 -10.45 0.95 -6.63
N ILE A 41 -10.86 -0.08 -7.36
CA ILE A 41 -11.05 -1.45 -6.86
C ILE A 41 -9.73 -2.11 -6.45
N VAL A 42 -8.59 -1.69 -7.02
CA VAL A 42 -7.28 -2.20 -6.64
C VAL A 42 -6.98 -1.75 -5.21
N LYS A 43 -7.18 -0.46 -4.89
CA LYS A 43 -6.99 0.05 -3.52
C LYS A 43 -7.87 -0.66 -2.49
N ILE A 44 -9.12 -0.97 -2.84
CA ILE A 44 -10.02 -1.73 -1.96
C ILE A 44 -9.44 -3.12 -1.70
N ASN A 45 -9.07 -3.84 -2.76
CA ASN A 45 -8.59 -5.22 -2.63
C ASN A 45 -7.22 -5.29 -1.94
N GLU A 46 -6.34 -4.31 -2.16
CA GLU A 46 -5.05 -4.24 -1.46
C GLU A 46 -5.22 -4.00 0.04
N HIS A 47 -6.10 -3.09 0.42
CA HIS A 47 -6.44 -2.86 1.83
C HIS A 47 -7.02 -4.15 2.45
N LYS A 48 -7.92 -4.83 1.72
CA LYS A 48 -8.52 -6.10 2.13
C LYS A 48 -7.46 -7.20 2.31
N ALA A 49 -6.51 -7.33 1.38
CA ALA A 49 -5.41 -8.30 1.45
C ALA A 49 -4.49 -8.05 2.65
N LYS A 50 -4.11 -6.79 2.91
CA LYS A 50 -3.29 -6.42 4.07
C LYS A 50 -3.99 -6.80 5.37
N ARG A 51 -5.25 -6.39 5.51
CA ARG A 51 -6.03 -6.65 6.72
C ARG A 51 -6.24 -8.14 6.95
N ALA A 52 -6.52 -8.90 5.89
CA ALA A 52 -6.62 -10.35 5.94
C ALA A 52 -5.32 -11.00 6.43
N HIS A 53 -4.18 -10.50 5.96
CA HIS A 53 -2.87 -11.02 6.33
C HIS A 53 -2.55 -10.77 7.80
N GLU A 54 -2.83 -9.57 8.32
CA GLU A 54 -2.64 -9.22 9.74
C GLU A 54 -3.40 -10.18 10.66
N ILE A 55 -4.68 -10.46 10.35
CA ILE A 55 -5.54 -11.35 11.14
C ILE A 55 -4.99 -12.80 11.13
N LEU A 56 -4.60 -13.29 9.95
CA LEU A 56 -4.07 -14.66 9.81
C LEU A 56 -2.66 -14.85 10.42
N ILE A 57 -1.92 -13.76 10.65
CA ILE A 57 -0.67 -13.79 11.41
C ILE A 57 -0.94 -13.75 12.91
N SER A 58 -1.85 -12.90 13.40
CA SER A 58 -2.10 -12.76 14.84
C SER A 58 -2.56 -14.07 15.49
N ASP A 59 -3.32 -14.88 14.74
CA ASP A 59 -3.81 -16.18 15.22
C ASP A 59 -2.72 -17.27 15.26
N ALA A 60 -1.54 -17.01 14.67
CA ALA A 60 -0.45 -17.97 14.51
C ALA A 60 0.74 -17.76 15.49
N LEU A 61 0.59 -16.89 16.49
CA LEU A 61 1.61 -16.59 17.51
C LEU A 61 2.03 -17.78 18.41
N GLY A 62 1.54 -19.00 18.12
CA GLY A 62 1.92 -20.25 18.80
C GLY A 62 2.73 -21.25 17.97
N GLU A 63 3.07 -20.96 16.70
CA GLU A 63 3.79 -21.92 15.84
C GLU A 63 5.32 -21.85 16.00
N SER A 64 5.97 -23.01 16.20
CA SER A 64 7.41 -23.14 16.48
C SER A 64 8.36 -22.82 15.31
N GLN A 65 7.83 -22.52 14.12
CA GLN A 65 8.59 -22.18 12.91
C GLN A 65 7.80 -21.17 12.06
N PRO A 66 8.32 -19.96 11.77
CA PRO A 66 7.61 -18.99 10.94
C PRO A 66 7.60 -19.45 9.48
N LYS A 67 6.50 -20.07 9.04
CA LYS A 67 6.27 -20.35 7.62
C LYS A 67 5.80 -19.07 6.92
N ARG A 68 6.36 -18.77 5.74
CA ARG A 68 5.86 -17.70 4.88
C ARG A 68 4.41 -18.01 4.46
N LYS A 69 3.51 -17.07 4.74
CA LYS A 69 2.09 -17.12 4.37
C LYS A 69 1.84 -16.14 3.23
N LEU A 70 1.13 -16.57 2.19
CA LEU A 70 0.59 -15.69 1.15
C LEU A 70 -0.92 -15.64 1.33
N VAL A 71 -1.47 -14.44 1.42
CA VAL A 71 -2.90 -14.21 1.62
C VAL A 71 -3.47 -13.53 0.40
N ILE A 72 -4.45 -14.19 -0.21
CA ILE A 72 -5.07 -13.81 -1.47
C ILE A 72 -6.49 -13.33 -1.18
N THR A 73 -6.87 -12.19 -1.74
CA THR A 73 -8.25 -11.68 -1.76
C THR A 73 -8.68 -11.39 -3.19
N ASP A 74 -9.99 -11.30 -3.42
CA ASP A 74 -10.54 -10.97 -4.73
C ASP A 74 -11.73 -10.01 -4.62
N ASP A 75 -11.79 -9.04 -5.53
CA ASP A 75 -12.95 -8.15 -5.69
C ASP A 75 -13.27 -7.96 -7.18
N THR A 76 -14.55 -7.75 -7.46
CA THR A 76 -15.04 -7.60 -8.83
C THR A 76 -16.02 -6.45 -8.91
N GLY A 77 -15.82 -5.57 -9.88
CA GLY A 77 -16.67 -4.41 -10.15
C GLY A 77 -17.27 -4.45 -11.55
N LEU A 78 -18.38 -3.73 -11.71
CA LEU A 78 -19.06 -3.53 -12.99
C LEU A 78 -19.19 -2.02 -13.25
N TYR A 79 -18.62 -1.56 -14.35
CA TYR A 79 -18.44 -0.15 -14.67
C TYR A 79 -19.29 0.18 -15.89
N MET A 80 -20.30 1.04 -15.72
CA MET A 80 -21.23 1.39 -16.78
C MET A 80 -20.88 2.76 -17.37
N ASP A 81 -20.71 2.83 -18.69
CA ASP A 81 -20.27 4.04 -19.37
C ASP A 81 -21.28 5.18 -19.20
N CYS A 82 -22.58 4.85 -19.21
CA CYS A 82 -23.67 5.81 -19.04
C CYS A 82 -23.73 6.47 -17.67
N LEU A 83 -23.03 5.94 -16.68
CA LEU A 83 -22.96 6.48 -15.32
C LEU A 83 -21.54 6.95 -14.96
N GLY A 84 -20.70 7.24 -15.96
CA GLY A 84 -19.31 7.67 -15.72
C GLY A 84 -18.51 6.61 -14.96
N SER A 85 -18.70 5.33 -15.32
CA SER A 85 -18.06 4.16 -14.71
C SER A 85 -18.58 3.75 -13.32
N PHE A 86 -19.59 4.43 -12.77
CA PHE A 86 -20.34 3.94 -11.61
C PHE A 86 -21.21 2.70 -12.00
N PRO A 87 -21.48 1.72 -11.11
CA PRO A 87 -21.13 1.61 -9.69
C PRO A 87 -19.72 1.09 -9.40
N GLY A 88 -19.02 0.54 -10.38
CA GLY A 88 -17.70 -0.05 -10.20
C GLY A 88 -17.69 -1.08 -9.05
N PRO A 89 -16.90 -0.88 -7.98
CA PRO A 89 -16.84 -1.81 -6.84
C PRO A 89 -18.16 -1.90 -6.05
N TYR A 90 -19.05 -0.92 -6.18
CA TYR A 90 -20.31 -0.88 -5.43
C TYR A 90 -21.45 -1.69 -6.09
N ILE A 91 -21.17 -2.45 -7.15
CA ILE A 91 -22.17 -3.20 -7.91
C ILE A 91 -23.02 -4.13 -7.03
N LYS A 92 -22.45 -4.74 -5.99
CA LYS A 92 -23.20 -5.56 -5.02
C LYS A 92 -24.38 -4.79 -4.40
N TRP A 93 -24.15 -3.54 -4.01
CA TRP A 93 -25.16 -2.69 -3.36
C TRP A 93 -26.19 -2.18 -4.36
N MET A 94 -25.75 -1.80 -5.57
CA MET A 94 -26.66 -1.42 -6.64
C MET A 94 -27.57 -2.60 -7.03
N GLN A 95 -27.00 -3.79 -7.25
CA GLN A 95 -27.73 -5.02 -7.56
C GLN A 95 -28.73 -5.37 -6.45
N LYS A 96 -28.35 -5.24 -5.18
CA LYS A 96 -29.26 -5.47 -4.04
C LYS A 96 -30.44 -4.48 -4.02
N SER A 97 -30.21 -3.24 -4.44
CA SER A 97 -31.21 -2.17 -4.36
C SER A 97 -32.15 -2.14 -5.57
N LEU A 98 -31.62 -2.33 -6.77
CA LEU A 98 -32.37 -2.21 -8.03
C LEU A 98 -32.78 -3.57 -8.60
N GLY A 99 -32.09 -4.65 -8.24
CA GLY A 99 -32.16 -5.93 -8.94
C GLY A 99 -31.61 -5.85 -10.37
N SER A 100 -31.54 -7.00 -11.03
CA SER A 100 -31.06 -7.09 -12.41
C SER A 100 -31.89 -6.25 -13.36
N GLN A 101 -33.22 -6.30 -13.23
CA GLN A 101 -34.12 -5.53 -14.09
C GLN A 101 -33.97 -4.03 -13.89
N GLY A 102 -33.84 -3.55 -12.65
CA GLY A 102 -33.67 -2.11 -12.40
C GLY A 102 -32.37 -1.56 -12.98
N ILE A 103 -31.27 -2.34 -13.00
CA ILE A 103 -30.03 -1.93 -13.68
C ILE A 103 -30.24 -1.84 -15.19
N VAL A 104 -30.95 -2.80 -15.79
CA VAL A 104 -31.31 -2.77 -17.21
C VAL A 104 -32.15 -1.54 -17.53
N ASP A 105 -33.14 -1.21 -16.70
CA ASP A 105 -34.00 -0.04 -16.90
C ASP A 105 -33.20 1.27 -16.87
N VAL A 106 -32.15 1.37 -16.03
CA VAL A 106 -31.27 2.54 -15.97
C VAL A 106 -30.51 2.73 -17.28
N VAL A 107 -29.84 1.68 -17.78
CA VAL A 107 -29.06 1.79 -19.03
C VAL A 107 -29.95 2.01 -20.24
N THR A 108 -31.18 1.47 -20.23
CA THR A 108 -32.18 1.68 -21.29
C THR A 108 -32.66 3.13 -21.30
N LYS A 109 -32.97 3.71 -20.14
CA LYS A 109 -33.39 5.12 -20.01
C LYS A 109 -32.28 6.08 -20.43
N LEU A 110 -31.03 5.75 -20.13
CA LEU A 110 -29.86 6.56 -20.51
C LEU A 110 -29.34 6.24 -21.93
N GLN A 111 -29.99 5.31 -22.64
CA GLN A 111 -29.69 4.93 -24.03
C GLN A 111 -28.22 4.54 -24.28
N ASN A 112 -27.54 4.01 -23.27
CA ASN A 112 -26.19 3.51 -23.39
C ASN A 112 -25.99 2.34 -22.43
N ASN A 113 -25.84 1.14 -23.00
CA ASN A 113 -25.67 -0.11 -22.28
C ASN A 113 -24.22 -0.63 -22.31
N LYS A 114 -23.26 0.15 -22.80
CA LYS A 114 -21.85 -0.24 -22.78
C LYS A 114 -21.34 -0.27 -21.34
N CYS A 115 -20.57 -1.30 -21.03
CA CYS A 115 -19.99 -1.48 -19.72
C CYS A 115 -18.73 -2.35 -19.80
N HIS A 116 -17.96 -2.39 -18.73
CA HIS A 116 -16.87 -3.32 -18.57
C HIS A 116 -16.83 -3.86 -17.15
N ALA A 117 -16.37 -5.11 -17.04
CA ALA A 117 -16.17 -5.76 -15.76
C ALA A 117 -14.67 -5.85 -15.46
N ILE A 118 -14.32 -5.57 -14.20
CA ILE A 118 -12.94 -5.66 -13.71
C ILE A 118 -12.93 -6.61 -12.53
N CYS A 119 -12.03 -7.58 -12.54
CA CYS A 119 -11.70 -8.40 -11.39
C CYS A 119 -10.25 -8.14 -10.98
N VAL A 120 -10.01 -8.04 -9.68
CA VAL A 120 -8.67 -7.91 -9.11
C VAL A 120 -8.46 -9.04 -8.11
N TYR A 121 -7.31 -9.71 -8.21
CA TYR A 121 -6.74 -10.50 -7.13
C TYR A 121 -5.57 -9.75 -6.52
N SER A 122 -5.52 -9.63 -5.20
CA SER A 122 -4.37 -9.09 -4.48
C SER A 122 -3.76 -10.15 -3.58
N VAL A 123 -2.43 -10.23 -3.55
CA VAL A 123 -1.64 -11.16 -2.73
C VAL A 123 -0.78 -10.36 -1.76
N SER A 124 -0.98 -10.57 -0.47
CA SER A 124 -0.12 -10.01 0.58
C SER A 124 0.82 -11.07 1.15
N ASP A 125 2.11 -10.73 1.24
CA ASP A 125 3.14 -11.52 1.94
C ASP A 125 3.53 -10.91 3.31
N GLY A 126 2.74 -9.94 3.79
CA GLY A 126 2.96 -9.24 5.06
C GLY A 126 3.91 -8.04 4.94
N LYS A 127 4.62 -7.89 3.83
CA LYS A 127 5.50 -6.73 3.56
C LYS A 127 5.00 -5.91 2.38
N GLN A 128 4.57 -6.60 1.32
CA GLN A 128 4.13 -6.03 0.07
C GLN A 128 2.81 -6.66 -0.36
N VAL A 129 2.09 -5.95 -1.23
CA VAL A 129 0.89 -6.46 -1.88
C VAL A 129 1.12 -6.41 -3.39
N HIS A 130 0.81 -7.51 -4.06
CA HIS A 130 0.83 -7.62 -5.52
C HIS A 130 -0.59 -7.76 -6.03
N SER A 131 -0.99 -6.95 -7.00
CA SER A 131 -2.35 -6.91 -7.53
C SER A 131 -2.37 -7.30 -9.00
N PHE A 132 -3.31 -8.17 -9.38
CA PHE A 132 -3.48 -8.71 -10.72
C PHE A 132 -4.88 -8.43 -11.23
N GLN A 133 -4.97 -7.77 -12.37
CA GLN A 133 -6.24 -7.28 -12.90
C GLN A 133 -6.62 -7.99 -14.19
N GLY A 134 -7.89 -8.37 -14.30
CA GLY A 134 -8.49 -8.84 -15.54
C GLY A 134 -9.68 -7.97 -15.91
N VAL A 135 -9.76 -7.60 -17.19
CA VAL A 135 -10.80 -6.70 -17.72
C VAL A 135 -11.53 -7.38 -18.87
N THR A 136 -12.84 -7.22 -18.89
CA THR A 136 -13.70 -7.68 -19.98
C THR A 136 -14.69 -6.61 -20.37
N GLN A 137 -14.62 -6.19 -21.62
CA GLN A 137 -15.59 -5.29 -22.25
C GLN A 137 -16.90 -6.03 -22.54
N GLY A 138 -18.01 -5.33 -22.48
CA GLY A 138 -19.32 -5.91 -22.73
C GLY A 138 -20.45 -4.90 -22.75
N ARG A 139 -21.66 -5.42 -22.58
CA ARG A 139 -22.88 -4.62 -22.52
C ARG A 139 -23.87 -5.20 -21.53
N ILE A 140 -24.67 -4.32 -20.95
CA ILE A 140 -25.83 -4.69 -20.16
C ILE A 140 -26.95 -5.14 -21.11
N ALA A 141 -27.42 -6.36 -20.90
CA ALA A 141 -28.52 -6.98 -21.63
C ALA A 141 -29.68 -7.29 -20.66
N GLY A 142 -30.86 -7.58 -21.21
CA GLY A 142 -32.00 -8.02 -20.39
C GLY A 142 -31.66 -9.28 -19.58
N PRO A 143 -32.25 -9.47 -18.38
CA PRO A 143 -31.87 -10.57 -17.49
C PRO A 143 -32.15 -11.94 -18.12
N ARG A 144 -31.14 -12.82 -18.21
CA ARG A 144 -31.26 -14.21 -18.71
C ARG A 144 -30.37 -15.17 -17.91
N GLY A 145 -30.79 -16.43 -17.78
CA GLY A 145 -30.07 -17.45 -17.01
C GLY A 145 -30.26 -17.32 -15.49
N SER A 146 -29.41 -18.01 -14.71
CA SER A 146 -29.49 -18.03 -13.24
C SER A 146 -29.15 -16.66 -12.61
N THR A 147 -29.79 -16.36 -11.48
CA THR A 147 -29.54 -15.16 -10.66
C THR A 147 -28.60 -15.41 -9.48
N ASP A 148 -28.08 -16.64 -9.33
CA ASP A 148 -27.33 -17.08 -8.14
C ASP A 148 -25.96 -16.41 -8.00
N PHE A 149 -25.43 -15.78 -9.06
CA PHE A 149 -24.11 -15.18 -9.07
C PHE A 149 -24.10 -13.72 -9.54
N GLY A 150 -24.66 -12.85 -8.69
CA GLY A 150 -24.52 -11.40 -8.82
C GLY A 150 -25.20 -10.85 -10.08
N TRP A 151 -24.40 -10.25 -10.96
CA TRP A 151 -24.86 -9.54 -12.17
C TRP A 151 -24.58 -10.32 -13.46
N ASP A 152 -24.14 -11.59 -13.37
CA ASP A 152 -23.83 -12.42 -14.53
C ASP A 152 -25.01 -12.56 -15.50
N ASN A 153 -26.25 -12.47 -15.00
CA ASN A 153 -27.46 -12.60 -15.78
C ASN A 153 -27.81 -11.38 -16.64
N ILE A 154 -27.11 -10.26 -16.45
CA ILE A 154 -27.31 -9.04 -17.23
C ILE A 154 -26.06 -8.62 -17.99
N PHE A 155 -24.92 -9.25 -17.76
CA PHE A 155 -23.68 -8.92 -18.47
C PHE A 155 -23.47 -9.85 -19.66
N SER A 156 -23.38 -9.25 -20.86
CA SER A 156 -23.02 -9.93 -22.09
C SER A 156 -21.63 -9.45 -22.51
N PRO A 157 -20.60 -10.32 -22.56
CA PRO A 157 -19.29 -9.92 -23.04
C PRO A 157 -19.35 -9.49 -24.51
N GLU A 158 -18.38 -8.68 -24.90
CA GLU A 158 -18.24 -8.22 -26.28
C GLU A 158 -18.22 -9.41 -27.26
N ASN A 159 -18.83 -9.24 -28.44
CA ASN A 159 -18.98 -10.28 -29.46
C ASN A 159 -19.76 -11.55 -29.06
N CYS A 160 -20.44 -11.56 -27.90
CA CYS A 160 -21.37 -12.61 -27.53
C CYS A 160 -22.79 -12.07 -27.35
N SER A 161 -23.83 -12.87 -27.66
CA SER A 161 -25.25 -12.55 -27.40
C SER A 161 -25.76 -13.11 -26.07
N ARG A 162 -25.08 -14.13 -25.54
CA ARG A 162 -25.40 -14.78 -24.27
C ARG A 162 -24.85 -13.96 -23.10
N THR A 163 -25.61 -13.94 -22.02
CA THR A 163 -25.15 -13.44 -20.72
C THR A 163 -24.19 -14.43 -20.06
N PHE A 164 -23.39 -14.01 -19.09
CA PHE A 164 -22.52 -14.94 -18.37
C PHE A 164 -23.31 -16.06 -17.68
N SER A 165 -24.52 -15.79 -17.20
CA SER A 165 -25.37 -16.82 -16.58
C SER A 165 -25.92 -17.87 -17.58
N GLU A 166 -25.84 -17.62 -18.88
CA GLU A 166 -26.21 -18.55 -19.95
C GLU A 166 -25.01 -19.36 -20.48
N MET A 167 -23.80 -19.06 -20.01
CA MET A 167 -22.56 -19.73 -20.44
C MET A 167 -22.21 -20.88 -19.51
N SER A 168 -21.66 -21.94 -20.09
CA SER A 168 -20.95 -22.95 -19.32
C SER A 168 -19.68 -22.36 -18.69
N PHE A 169 -19.11 -23.08 -17.72
CA PHE A 169 -17.87 -22.65 -17.06
C PHE A 169 -16.72 -22.43 -18.07
N ASP A 170 -16.57 -23.33 -19.04
CA ASP A 170 -15.49 -23.28 -20.03
C ASP A 170 -15.69 -22.14 -21.04
N GLU A 171 -16.93 -21.90 -21.49
CA GLU A 171 -17.24 -20.74 -22.36
C GLU A 171 -16.99 -19.41 -21.63
N LYS A 172 -17.40 -19.34 -20.36
CA LYS A 172 -17.19 -18.14 -19.54
C LYS A 172 -15.70 -17.89 -19.30
N LYS A 173 -14.88 -18.93 -19.16
CA LYS A 173 -13.44 -18.85 -18.88
C LYS A 173 -12.71 -17.97 -19.91
N GLU A 174 -13.04 -18.08 -21.21
CA GLU A 174 -12.38 -17.33 -22.29
C GLU A 174 -12.54 -15.81 -22.14
N SER A 175 -13.69 -15.36 -21.62
CA SER A 175 -14.03 -13.95 -21.49
C SER A 175 -14.15 -13.48 -20.04
N SER A 176 -13.89 -14.32 -19.05
CA SER A 176 -14.04 -13.97 -17.64
C SER A 176 -12.95 -12.99 -17.18
N PRO A 177 -13.30 -11.81 -16.62
CA PRO A 177 -12.32 -10.91 -16.04
C PRO A 177 -11.61 -11.59 -14.86
N ARG A 178 -12.30 -12.45 -14.10
CA ARG A 178 -11.72 -13.23 -13.01
C ARG A 178 -10.70 -14.24 -13.51
N PHE A 179 -10.97 -14.94 -14.61
CA PHE A 179 -9.99 -15.87 -15.18
C PHE A 179 -8.75 -15.15 -15.72
N LYS A 180 -8.92 -14.01 -16.40
CA LYS A 180 -7.80 -13.17 -16.86
C LYS A 180 -6.91 -12.69 -15.71
N ALA A 181 -7.50 -12.29 -14.58
CA ALA A 181 -6.77 -11.94 -13.37
C ALA A 181 -6.08 -13.16 -12.76
N PHE A 182 -6.78 -14.31 -12.74
CA PHE A 182 -6.28 -15.57 -12.20
C PHE A 182 -5.04 -16.08 -12.94
N VAL A 183 -4.96 -15.97 -14.28
CA VAL A 183 -3.79 -16.42 -15.04
C VAL A 183 -2.52 -15.68 -14.60
N GLN A 184 -2.62 -14.38 -14.36
CA GLN A 184 -1.51 -13.56 -13.86
C GLN A 184 -1.15 -13.92 -12.41
N LEU A 185 -2.15 -14.07 -11.55
CA LEU A 185 -1.97 -14.53 -10.17
C LEU A 185 -1.25 -15.88 -10.13
N LYS A 186 -1.69 -16.84 -10.93
CA LYS A 186 -1.13 -18.20 -10.98
C LYS A 186 0.34 -18.17 -11.41
N ALA A 187 0.67 -17.40 -12.45
CA ALA A 187 2.05 -17.22 -12.89
C ALA A 187 2.94 -16.68 -11.74
N PHE A 188 2.46 -15.68 -11.02
CA PHE A 188 3.15 -15.14 -9.86
C PHE A 188 3.35 -16.17 -8.74
N LEU A 189 2.31 -16.94 -8.38
CA LEU A 189 2.41 -17.96 -7.33
C LEU A 189 3.42 -19.06 -7.68
N LEU A 190 3.45 -19.50 -8.93
CA LEU A 190 4.41 -20.50 -9.41
C LEU A 190 5.85 -19.94 -9.38
N GLU A 191 6.04 -18.68 -9.77
CA GLU A 191 7.33 -18.00 -9.67
C GLU A 191 7.81 -17.92 -8.22
N GLU A 192 6.94 -17.58 -7.28
CA GLU A 192 7.28 -17.49 -5.85
C GLU A 192 7.66 -18.85 -5.23
N LEU A 193 7.07 -19.94 -5.73
CA LEU A 193 7.44 -21.30 -5.32
C LEU A 193 8.80 -21.71 -5.87
N THR A 194 9.12 -21.37 -7.13
CA THR A 194 10.43 -21.69 -7.73
C THR A 194 11.56 -20.89 -7.07
N LYS A 195 11.33 -19.63 -6.69
CA LYS A 195 12.32 -18.84 -5.92
C LYS A 195 12.67 -19.50 -4.59
N GLN A 196 11.68 -20.06 -3.89
CA GLN A 196 11.91 -20.77 -2.62
C GLN A 196 12.67 -22.07 -2.79
N SER A 197 12.35 -22.87 -3.81
CA SER A 197 13.07 -24.12 -4.06
C SER A 197 14.53 -23.86 -4.42
N ALA A 198 14.81 -22.81 -5.21
CA ALA A 198 16.17 -22.37 -5.52
C ALA A 198 16.93 -21.89 -4.27
N LEU A 199 16.29 -21.13 -3.38
CA LEU A 199 16.88 -20.67 -2.12
C LEU A 199 17.20 -21.84 -1.17
N SER A 200 16.28 -22.81 -1.07
CA SER A 200 16.47 -24.01 -0.25
C SER A 200 17.62 -24.88 -0.78
N VAL A 201 17.75 -25.03 -2.09
CA VAL A 201 18.88 -25.75 -2.72
C VAL A 201 20.19 -25.01 -2.49
N TYR A 202 20.22 -23.69 -2.62
CA TYR A 202 21.40 -22.86 -2.33
C TYR A 202 21.86 -22.99 -0.86
N LEU A 203 20.94 -22.86 0.10
CA LEU A 203 21.23 -22.99 1.52
C LEU A 203 21.68 -24.41 1.89
N SER A 204 21.07 -25.45 1.32
CA SER A 204 21.48 -26.84 1.56
C SER A 204 22.87 -27.18 0.99
N ARG A 205 23.29 -26.54 -0.11
CA ARG A 205 24.63 -26.70 -0.70
C ARG A 205 25.70 -26.00 0.13
N ASN A 206 25.42 -24.82 0.68
CA ASN A 206 26.35 -24.09 1.54
C ASN A 206 26.42 -24.65 2.97
N CYS A 207 25.37 -25.34 3.45
CA CYS A 207 25.40 -26.02 4.76
C CYS A 207 26.30 -27.27 4.78
N ARG A 208 26.65 -27.85 3.63
CA ARG A 208 27.60 -28.99 3.55
C ARG A 208 29.07 -28.58 3.66
N GLN A 209 29.39 -27.28 3.69
CA GLN A 209 30.76 -26.80 3.90
C GLN A 209 31.07 -26.38 5.35
N SER A 210 30.10 -26.51 6.27
CA SER A 210 30.27 -26.14 7.67
C SER A 210 29.62 -27.15 8.62
N THR A 211 30.14 -28.38 8.65
CA THR A 211 29.90 -29.27 9.81
C THR A 211 31.23 -29.60 10.48
N CYS A 212 31.40 -28.99 11.65
CA CYS A 212 32.39 -29.33 12.66
C CYS A 212 32.41 -30.85 12.93
N ARG A 213 33.61 -31.41 13.01
CA ARG A 213 33.90 -32.77 13.50
C ARG A 213 33.52 -32.91 14.98
N PRO A 214 32.98 -34.05 15.42
CA PRO A 214 33.31 -34.60 16.72
C PRO A 214 34.58 -35.47 16.59
N SER A 215 35.51 -35.25 17.50
CA SER A 215 36.73 -36.02 17.66
C SER A 215 36.45 -37.39 18.30
N ARG A 216 37.12 -38.44 17.78
CA ARG A 216 37.81 -39.54 18.50
C ARG A 216 37.92 -40.76 17.58
N GLY A 217 39.11 -41.39 17.58
CA GLY A 217 39.30 -42.75 17.07
C GLY A 217 40.31 -42.84 15.93
N SER A 218 41.50 -43.29 16.27
CA SER A 218 42.57 -43.75 15.40
C SER A 218 42.14 -44.84 14.40
N CYS A 219 42.62 -44.77 13.15
CA CYS A 219 43.27 -45.88 12.45
C CYS A 219 43.86 -45.44 11.10
N THR A 220 44.93 -46.12 10.74
CA THR A 220 45.97 -45.87 9.72
C THR A 220 45.55 -46.15 8.26
N PRO A 221 46.39 -45.81 7.26
CA PRO A 221 45.99 -45.64 5.86
C PRO A 221 46.34 -46.83 4.94
N LEU A 222 45.52 -47.07 3.91
CA LEU A 222 45.83 -47.89 2.72
C LEU A 222 45.19 -47.19 1.50
N HIS A 223 45.99 -46.55 0.63
CA HIS A 223 46.68 -47.07 -0.56
C HIS A 223 45.80 -47.29 -1.80
N GLY A 224 46.09 -46.50 -2.85
CA GLY A 224 45.85 -46.78 -4.28
C GLY A 224 44.44 -46.43 -4.80
N SER A 225 44.24 -45.76 -5.93
CA SER A 225 45.15 -45.39 -7.01
C SER A 225 44.49 -44.38 -7.96
N HIS A 226 45.31 -43.41 -8.38
CA HIS A 226 45.36 -42.71 -9.68
C HIS A 226 44.07 -42.43 -10.49
N ARG A 227 43.85 -41.15 -10.82
CA ARG A 227 44.39 -40.54 -12.05
C ARG A 227 44.25 -39.01 -12.06
N GLU A 228 45.41 -38.37 -12.30
CA GLU A 228 45.67 -37.18 -13.13
C GLU A 228 44.72 -35.97 -12.98
N GLY A 229 45.10 -34.81 -12.44
CA GLY A 229 46.39 -34.15 -12.57
C GLY A 229 46.45 -33.31 -13.85
N ARG A 230 45.76 -32.16 -13.86
CA ARG A 230 46.16 -30.98 -14.65
C ARG A 230 45.92 -29.72 -13.82
N GLU A 231 47.03 -29.13 -13.39
CA GLU A 231 47.14 -27.71 -13.07
C GLU A 231 46.57 -26.88 -14.22
N LEU A 232 45.92 -25.75 -13.94
CA LEU A 232 46.15 -24.55 -14.74
C LEU A 232 45.69 -23.29 -13.99
N PHE A 233 46.68 -22.51 -13.58
CA PHE A 233 46.73 -21.04 -13.64
C PHE A 233 45.77 -20.23 -12.75
N LEU A 234 46.36 -19.66 -11.70
CA LEU A 234 46.14 -18.28 -11.30
C LEU A 234 46.27 -17.38 -12.54
N TYR A 235 45.14 -16.88 -13.03
CA TYR A 235 45.11 -15.75 -13.94
C TYR A 235 44.17 -14.70 -13.37
N THR A 236 44.76 -13.75 -12.66
CA THR A 236 44.24 -12.40 -12.56
C THR A 236 44.19 -11.81 -13.97
N SER A 237 43.06 -11.93 -14.66
CA SER A 237 42.65 -10.95 -15.66
C SER A 237 41.14 -10.96 -15.90
N THR A 238 40.56 -9.78 -15.73
CA THR A 238 39.58 -9.16 -16.62
C THR A 238 38.85 -10.08 -17.60
N ILE A 239 37.69 -10.62 -17.20
CA ILE A 239 36.64 -10.97 -18.15
C ILE A 239 35.43 -10.09 -17.86
N LYS A 240 35.34 -9.02 -18.65
CA LYS A 240 34.09 -8.36 -19.02
C LYS A 240 33.11 -9.45 -19.47
N ARG A 241 32.12 -9.77 -18.63
CA ARG A 241 30.84 -10.29 -19.10
C ARG A 241 29.88 -9.11 -19.15
N ASN A 242 29.51 -8.78 -20.39
CA ASN A 242 28.47 -7.84 -20.77
C ASN A 242 27.21 -8.03 -19.91
N VAL A 243 27.14 -7.27 -18.83
CA VAL A 243 25.86 -6.72 -18.36
C VAL A 243 25.71 -5.43 -19.16
N MET A 244 24.59 -5.31 -19.87
CA MET A 244 24.19 -4.07 -20.52
C MET A 244 24.36 -2.88 -19.56
N PHE A 245 25.36 -2.04 -19.84
CA PHE A 245 25.40 -0.60 -19.53
C PHE A 245 24.06 0.05 -19.99
N LEU A 246 23.38 1.00 -19.32
CA LEU A 246 23.71 2.00 -18.31
C LEU A 246 22.46 2.41 -17.50
N THR A 247 22.56 2.50 -16.19
CA THR A 247 22.54 3.82 -15.54
C THR A 247 23.65 3.77 -14.49
N GLU A 248 24.54 4.77 -14.48
CA GLU A 248 25.46 4.96 -13.36
C GLU A 248 24.62 4.98 -12.08
N ASP A 249 24.88 4.07 -11.13
CA ASP A 249 24.23 4.15 -9.81
C ASP A 249 24.73 5.47 -9.20
N GLN A 250 23.90 6.52 -9.28
CA GLN A 250 24.22 7.84 -8.77
C GLN A 250 24.18 7.84 -7.24
N ASP A 251 25.14 8.52 -6.60
CA ASP A 251 25.20 8.60 -5.15
C ASP A 251 23.99 9.40 -4.61
N PRO A 252 23.12 8.79 -3.77
CA PRO A 252 21.99 9.48 -3.17
C PRO A 252 22.38 10.71 -2.35
N GLU A 253 23.59 10.75 -1.77
CA GLU A 253 24.06 11.91 -0.99
C GLU A 253 24.34 13.11 -1.89
N GLU A 254 24.97 12.87 -3.04
CA GLU A 254 25.25 13.90 -4.04
C GLU A 254 23.96 14.45 -4.64
N LEU A 255 23.04 13.57 -5.03
CA LEU A 255 21.73 13.97 -5.55
C LEU A 255 20.94 14.81 -4.54
N LYS A 256 20.97 14.43 -3.26
CA LYS A 256 20.32 15.21 -2.20
C LYS A 256 20.97 16.59 -2.03
N LYS A 257 22.31 16.66 -2.10
CA LYS A 257 23.04 17.92 -1.98
C LYS A 257 22.67 18.87 -3.12
N GLU A 258 22.70 18.37 -4.36
CA GLU A 258 22.31 19.13 -5.55
C GLU A 258 20.85 19.60 -5.43
N ALA A 259 19.93 18.72 -5.02
CA ALA A 259 18.54 19.06 -4.81
C ALA A 259 18.35 20.19 -3.78
N ASN A 260 19.13 20.18 -2.69
CA ASN A 260 19.07 21.23 -1.67
C ASN A 260 19.60 22.58 -2.21
N GLU A 261 20.64 22.56 -3.05
CA GLU A 261 21.14 23.76 -3.72
C GLU A 261 20.11 24.34 -4.69
N LYS A 262 19.44 23.48 -5.46
CA LYS A 262 18.33 23.83 -6.35
C LYS A 262 17.15 24.43 -5.58
N TRP A 263 16.80 23.81 -4.46
CA TRP A 263 15.76 24.32 -3.57
C TRP A 263 16.09 25.72 -3.01
N ALA A 264 17.35 25.93 -2.61
CA ALA A 264 17.81 27.23 -2.12
C ALA A 264 17.77 28.33 -3.19
N LYS A 265 17.97 27.97 -4.47
CA LYS A 265 17.83 28.87 -5.63
C LYS A 265 16.38 29.16 -6.03
N GLY A 266 15.40 28.49 -5.41
CA GLY A 266 13.98 28.60 -5.75
C GLY A 266 13.52 27.67 -6.89
N GLU A 267 14.39 26.79 -7.37
CA GLU A 267 14.12 25.81 -8.43
C GLU A 267 13.41 24.57 -7.84
N ALA A 268 12.18 24.78 -7.35
CA ALA A 268 11.45 23.80 -6.54
C ALA A 268 11.14 22.48 -7.27
N GLU A 269 10.79 22.54 -8.56
CA GLU A 269 10.46 21.35 -9.36
C GLU A 269 11.69 20.46 -9.60
N GLU A 270 12.82 21.08 -9.93
CA GLU A 270 14.08 20.38 -10.14
C GLU A 270 14.59 19.76 -8.83
N ALA A 271 14.49 20.50 -7.72
CA ALA A 271 14.79 19.97 -6.39
C ALA A 271 13.94 18.75 -6.04
N ASN A 272 12.63 18.78 -6.33
CA ASN A 272 11.73 17.65 -6.11
C ASN A 272 12.09 16.44 -6.98
N ALA A 273 12.41 16.65 -8.26
CA ALA A 273 12.84 15.58 -9.15
C ALA A 273 14.11 14.88 -8.61
N LEU A 274 15.11 15.66 -8.20
CA LEU A 274 16.36 15.15 -7.63
C LEU A 274 16.15 14.46 -6.28
N TRP A 275 15.31 15.00 -5.38
CA TRP A 275 14.98 14.32 -4.12
C TRP A 275 14.25 12.98 -4.34
N ARG A 276 13.34 12.91 -5.31
CA ARG A 276 12.66 11.65 -5.69
C ARG A 276 13.63 10.62 -6.25
N GLN A 277 14.57 11.07 -7.07
CA GLN A 277 15.63 10.24 -7.63
C GLN A 277 16.56 9.73 -6.52
N ALA A 278 17.05 10.61 -5.64
CA ALA A 278 17.85 10.25 -4.48
C ALA A 278 17.13 9.22 -3.60
N LEU A 279 15.83 9.41 -3.34
CA LEU A 279 15.04 8.48 -2.52
C LEU A 279 14.92 7.11 -3.20
N LYS A 280 14.71 7.07 -4.52
CA LYS A 280 14.66 5.84 -5.30
C LYS A 280 15.97 5.06 -5.23
N GLU A 281 17.10 5.74 -5.40
CA GLU A 281 18.42 5.11 -5.28
C GLU A 281 18.67 4.62 -3.84
N CYS A 282 18.32 5.43 -2.84
CA CYS A 282 18.42 5.06 -1.43
C CYS A 282 17.61 3.79 -1.09
N ILE A 283 16.40 3.65 -1.65
CA ILE A 283 15.58 2.44 -1.50
C ILE A 283 16.21 1.25 -2.24
N LYS A 284 16.75 1.44 -3.45
CA LYS A 284 17.47 0.38 -4.17
C LYS A 284 18.67 -0.16 -3.38
N TYR A 285 19.47 0.71 -2.77
CA TYR A 285 20.56 0.29 -1.88
C TYR A 285 20.04 -0.51 -0.68
N SER A 286 18.90 -0.09 -0.09
CA SER A 286 18.22 -0.83 0.98
C SER A 286 17.76 -2.23 0.55
N MET A 287 17.39 -2.42 -0.71
CA MET A 287 16.95 -3.73 -1.21
C MET A 287 18.13 -4.68 -1.51
N ARG A 288 19.34 -4.16 -1.69
CA ARG A 288 20.56 -4.94 -1.96
C ARG A 288 21.28 -5.42 -0.66
N GLY A 289 20.84 -5.01 0.54
CA GLY A 289 21.45 -5.38 1.85
C GLY A 289 20.59 -5.01 3.07
N PHE A 290 21.09 -5.14 4.31
CA PHE A 290 20.36 -4.66 5.50
C PHE A 290 20.40 -3.12 5.59
N PRO A 291 19.29 -2.43 5.92
CA PRO A 291 19.26 -0.96 6.02
C PRO A 291 20.20 -0.45 7.12
N THR A 292 21.31 0.18 6.71
CA THR A 292 22.21 0.87 7.64
C THR A 292 21.51 2.06 8.29
N LYS A 293 21.96 2.47 9.48
CA LYS A 293 21.46 3.69 10.16
C LYS A 293 21.56 4.92 9.24
N LYS A 294 22.71 5.08 8.57
CA LYS A 294 22.97 6.15 7.59
C LYS A 294 21.92 6.19 6.48
N ASN A 295 21.52 5.02 5.95
CA ASN A 295 20.50 4.91 4.92
C ASN A 295 19.09 5.25 5.45
N ARG A 296 18.74 4.80 6.66
CA ARG A 296 17.47 5.18 7.32
C ARG A 296 17.37 6.70 7.53
N ASP A 297 18.44 7.31 8.05
CA ASP A 297 18.52 8.76 8.27
C ASP A 297 18.43 9.54 6.95
N MET A 298 19.02 9.00 5.88
CA MET A 298 18.94 9.57 4.54
C MET A 298 17.50 9.57 4.01
N GLN A 299 16.82 8.43 4.08
CA GLN A 299 15.41 8.32 3.65
C GLN A 299 14.51 9.26 4.44
N LEU A 300 14.70 9.33 5.76
CA LEU A 300 13.95 10.23 6.62
C LEU A 300 14.15 11.69 6.21
N SER A 301 15.40 12.11 5.98
CA SER A 301 15.72 13.46 5.54
C SER A 301 15.14 13.79 4.15
N LEU A 302 15.15 12.84 3.21
CA LEU A 302 14.57 13.05 1.88
C LEU A 302 13.04 13.19 1.95
N ARG A 303 12.37 12.37 2.77
CA ARG A 303 10.92 12.48 2.98
C ARG A 303 10.52 13.77 3.69
N LEU A 304 11.35 14.30 4.59
CA LEU A 304 11.14 15.61 5.21
C LEU A 304 11.22 16.76 4.18
N ASN A 305 12.09 16.64 3.18
CA ASN A 305 12.18 17.62 2.10
C ASN A 305 10.97 17.51 1.16
N LEU A 306 10.57 16.29 0.78
CA LEU A 306 9.40 16.05 -0.07
C LEU A 306 8.10 16.51 0.60
N SER A 307 7.91 16.24 1.89
CA SER A 307 6.74 16.76 2.61
C SER A 307 6.71 18.30 2.64
N LEU A 308 7.86 18.98 2.75
CA LEU A 308 7.92 20.44 2.66
C LEU A 308 7.59 20.95 1.25
N TYR A 309 8.08 20.26 0.22
CA TYR A 309 7.77 20.57 -1.17
C TYR A 309 6.25 20.53 -1.42
N HIS A 310 5.62 19.38 -1.11
CA HIS A 310 4.19 19.16 -1.30
C HIS A 310 3.36 20.16 -0.48
N PHE A 311 3.80 20.46 0.74
CA PHE A 311 3.19 21.48 1.59
C PHE A 311 3.18 22.86 0.91
N LYS A 312 4.31 23.31 0.37
CA LYS A 312 4.41 24.61 -0.31
C LYS A 312 3.63 24.66 -1.62
N LYS A 313 3.47 23.53 -2.31
CA LYS A 313 2.68 23.43 -3.55
C LYS A 313 1.17 23.34 -3.32
N GLY A 314 0.72 23.11 -2.09
CA GLY A 314 -0.69 22.87 -1.77
C GLY A 314 -1.16 21.45 -2.08
N GLU A 315 -0.24 20.51 -2.29
CA GLU A 315 -0.52 19.09 -2.53
C GLU A 315 -0.67 18.37 -1.17
N TYR A 316 -1.72 18.72 -0.44
CA TYR A 316 -1.88 18.36 0.98
C TYR A 316 -1.93 16.84 1.23
N HIS A 317 -2.57 16.07 0.35
CA HIS A 317 -2.56 14.60 0.45
C HIS A 317 -1.16 14.01 0.35
N GLU A 318 -0.34 14.48 -0.59
CA GLU A 318 1.04 14.00 -0.74
C GLU A 318 1.93 14.44 0.42
N CYS A 319 1.70 15.63 0.96
CA CYS A 319 2.37 16.09 2.18
C CYS A 319 2.09 15.14 3.35
N ILE A 320 0.81 14.79 3.57
CA ILE A 320 0.37 13.85 4.60
C ILE A 320 1.02 12.49 4.38
N ASN A 321 0.96 11.95 3.15
CA ASN A 321 1.56 10.65 2.83
C ASN A 321 3.05 10.59 3.19
N GLN A 322 3.83 11.62 2.86
CA GLN A 322 5.25 11.65 3.21
C GLN A 322 5.48 11.72 4.73
N CYS A 323 4.65 12.46 5.47
CA CYS A 323 4.72 12.52 6.92
C CYS A 323 4.33 11.19 7.57
N ASP A 324 3.29 10.53 7.07
CA ASP A 324 2.80 9.25 7.61
C ASP A 324 3.86 8.16 7.43
N ILE A 325 4.51 8.08 6.27
CA ILE A 325 5.61 7.10 6.06
C ILE A 325 6.77 7.33 7.04
N ILE A 326 7.06 8.58 7.42
CA ILE A 326 8.09 8.86 8.42
C ILE A 326 7.64 8.37 9.81
N LEU A 327 6.39 8.65 10.19
CA LEU A 327 5.85 8.30 11.51
C LEU A 327 5.64 6.79 11.67
N GLU A 328 5.16 6.09 10.64
CA GLU A 328 5.03 4.62 10.61
C GLU A 328 6.39 3.92 10.70
N GLY A 329 7.47 4.59 10.27
CA GLY A 329 8.83 4.09 10.40
C GLY A 329 9.40 4.14 11.83
N VAL A 330 8.67 4.71 12.81
CA VAL A 330 9.08 4.83 14.21
C VAL A 330 8.49 3.68 15.02
N PRO A 331 9.29 2.71 15.50
CA PRO A 331 8.77 1.49 16.16
C PRO A 331 7.99 1.74 17.47
N ASP A 332 8.24 2.85 18.17
CA ASP A 332 7.56 3.24 19.41
C ASP A 332 7.34 4.76 19.45
N LEU A 333 6.41 5.24 18.64
CA LEU A 333 6.09 6.68 18.58
C LEU A 333 5.53 7.19 19.92
N ASP A 334 4.68 6.42 20.59
CA ASP A 334 4.06 6.84 21.85
C ASP A 334 5.07 6.92 23.00
N GLY A 335 6.04 6.00 23.08
CA GLY A 335 7.14 6.10 24.03
C GLY A 335 8.03 7.33 23.77
N VAL A 336 8.32 7.63 22.50
CA VAL A 336 9.07 8.85 22.12
C VAL A 336 8.31 10.12 22.50
N LEU A 337 7.01 10.18 22.26
CA LEU A 337 6.18 11.32 22.65
C LEU A 337 6.13 11.49 24.18
N THR A 338 6.01 10.39 24.91
CA THR A 338 5.99 10.39 26.38
C THR A 338 7.30 10.90 26.95
N LYS A 339 8.46 10.52 26.38
CA LYS A 339 9.77 11.05 26.79
C LYS A 339 9.83 12.58 26.69
N TYR A 340 9.38 13.13 25.56
CA TYR A 340 9.36 14.59 25.37
C TYR A 340 8.32 15.30 26.22
N GLU A 341 7.21 14.64 26.55
CA GLU A 341 6.17 15.19 27.43
C GLU A 341 6.69 15.35 28.88
N VAL A 342 7.50 14.40 29.37
CA VAL A 342 8.15 14.46 30.70
C VAL A 342 9.19 15.59 30.74
N ASP A 343 10.02 15.74 29.71
CA ASP A 343 11.01 16.83 29.60
C ASP A 343 10.36 18.23 29.72
N VAL A 344 9.13 18.40 29.20
CA VAL A 344 8.38 19.67 29.27
C VAL A 344 7.85 19.93 30.68
N THR A 345 7.60 18.90 31.48
CA THR A 345 7.12 19.03 32.87
C THR A 345 8.21 19.33 33.89
N GLU A 346 9.47 18.99 33.59
CA GLU A 346 10.62 19.19 34.51
C GLU A 346 11.43 20.47 34.25
N ALA A 347 11.11 21.23 33.20
CA ALA A 347 11.85 22.46 32.84
C ALA A 347 11.63 23.60 33.85
N LYS A 348 12.64 23.84 34.71
CA LYS A 348 12.84 25.09 35.49
C LYS A 348 12.99 26.32 34.57
N PRO A 349 12.67 27.54 35.04
CA PRO A 349 12.58 28.71 34.18
C PRO A 349 13.94 29.15 33.61
N ALA A 350 13.97 29.19 32.27
CA ALA A 350 14.82 29.91 31.33
C ALA A 350 16.14 30.54 31.83
N THR A 351 17.24 29.86 31.51
CA THR A 351 18.46 30.51 31.01
C THR A 351 18.70 30.01 29.58
N LEU A 352 18.89 30.93 28.63
CA LEU A 352 19.22 30.58 27.25
C LEU A 352 20.49 29.72 27.21
N PRO A 353 20.47 28.50 26.64
CA PRO A 353 21.68 27.73 26.44
C PRO A 353 22.44 28.31 25.24
N THR A 354 23.73 28.56 25.43
CA THR A 354 24.70 28.78 24.35
C THR A 354 24.98 27.46 23.62
N ASP A 355 25.23 27.53 22.31
CA ASP A 355 25.41 26.43 21.32
C ASP A 355 26.42 25.31 21.69
N THR A 356 27.07 25.38 22.85
CA THR A 356 28.06 24.42 23.34
C THR A 356 27.52 23.36 24.31
N GLU A 357 26.30 23.49 24.85
CA GLU A 357 25.77 22.56 25.85
C GLU A 357 24.92 21.40 25.26
N GLU A 358 24.38 21.53 24.04
CA GLU A 358 23.63 20.45 23.38
C GLU A 358 24.53 19.32 22.84
N ASP A 359 25.77 19.61 22.46
CA ASP A 359 26.74 18.60 21.99
C ASP A 359 27.29 17.71 23.13
N ALA A 360 27.10 18.12 24.39
CA ALA A 360 27.56 17.36 25.54
C ALA A 360 26.63 16.18 25.91
N LEU A 361 25.32 16.29 25.65
CA LEU A 361 24.37 15.18 25.84
C LEU A 361 24.43 14.12 24.73
N ALA A 362 25.09 14.41 23.61
CA ALA A 362 25.24 13.47 22.49
C ALA A 362 26.31 12.38 22.73
N LYS A 363 27.05 12.43 23.84
CA LYS A 363 28.19 11.52 24.11
C LYS A 363 27.91 10.36 25.05
N THR A 364 26.67 10.19 25.50
CA THR A 364 26.28 9.05 26.34
C THR A 364 24.92 8.53 25.93
N GLU A 365 24.86 7.67 24.91
CA GLU A 365 23.87 6.59 24.79
C GLU A 365 24.18 5.75 23.54
N ASP A 366 24.57 4.50 23.79
CA ASP A 366 24.95 3.51 22.80
C ASP A 366 23.70 2.75 22.30
N GLN A 367 23.74 2.34 21.02
CA GLN A 367 22.94 1.31 20.36
C GLN A 367 21.43 1.53 20.05
N ASP A 368 21.20 1.84 18.77
CA ASP A 368 20.23 1.15 17.88
C ASP A 368 18.72 1.48 17.89
N THR A 369 18.31 2.64 18.40
CA THR A 369 16.94 3.16 18.18
C THR A 369 16.96 4.43 17.33
N CYS A 370 16.14 4.47 16.27
CA CYS A 370 15.98 5.64 15.40
C CYS A 370 15.21 6.73 16.18
N PHE A 371 15.94 7.62 16.84
CA PHE A 371 15.35 8.68 17.64
C PHE A 371 15.06 9.92 16.78
N LEU A 372 13.79 10.19 16.52
CA LEU A 372 13.35 11.42 15.86
C LEU A 372 13.48 12.61 16.84
N ARG A 373 14.19 13.66 16.43
CA ARG A 373 14.30 14.91 17.20
C ARG A 373 12.94 15.58 17.42
N ARG A 374 12.75 16.22 18.58
CA ARG A 374 11.53 16.95 18.96
C ARG A 374 11.07 17.93 17.88
N ASP A 375 11.97 18.78 17.38
CA ASP A 375 11.66 19.76 16.33
C ASP A 375 11.15 19.12 15.03
N THR A 376 11.66 17.94 14.68
CA THR A 376 11.23 17.21 13.50
C THR A 376 9.79 16.72 13.68
N LEU A 377 9.45 16.18 14.85
CA LEU A 377 8.09 15.75 15.17
C LEU A 377 7.11 16.92 15.17
N VAL A 378 7.48 18.05 15.79
CA VAL A 378 6.68 19.28 15.78
C VAL A 378 6.40 19.72 14.34
N LYS A 379 7.43 19.78 13.48
CA LYS A 379 7.27 20.13 12.06
C LYS A 379 6.36 19.16 11.30
N LEU A 380 6.48 17.86 11.55
CA LEU A 380 5.63 16.84 10.91
C LEU A 380 4.16 17.01 11.30
N PHE A 381 3.87 17.11 12.60
CA PHE A 381 2.51 17.27 13.08
C PHE A 381 1.90 18.61 12.68
N LEU A 382 2.65 19.71 12.69
CA LEU A 382 2.15 21.00 12.20
C LEU A 382 1.83 20.97 10.70
N ARG A 383 2.69 20.34 9.87
CA ARG A 383 2.41 20.14 8.44
C ARG A 383 1.17 19.28 8.19
N ARG A 384 1.00 18.20 8.96
CA ARG A 384 -0.20 17.35 8.91
C ARG A 384 -1.43 18.13 9.35
N ALA A 385 -1.37 18.83 10.48
CA ALA A 385 -2.48 19.63 11.00
C ALA A 385 -2.95 20.67 9.99
N TYR A 386 -2.02 21.41 9.39
CA TYR A 386 -2.36 22.40 8.37
C TYR A 386 -2.92 21.74 7.10
N SER A 387 -2.31 20.65 6.63
CA SER A 387 -2.80 19.89 5.48
C SER A 387 -4.23 19.38 5.69
N TYR A 388 -4.53 18.81 6.86
CA TYR A 388 -5.89 18.38 7.23
C TYR A 388 -6.87 19.54 7.32
N LEU A 389 -6.44 20.70 7.84
CA LEU A 389 -7.27 21.90 7.86
C LEU A 389 -7.68 22.32 6.43
N MET A 390 -6.73 22.31 5.49
CA MET A 390 -7.00 22.68 4.10
C MET A 390 -7.89 21.66 3.38
N LEU A 391 -7.85 20.40 3.79
CA LEU A 391 -8.75 19.33 3.34
C LEU A 391 -10.10 19.30 4.09
N GLN A 392 -10.34 20.23 5.01
CA GLN A 392 -11.54 20.31 5.85
C GLN A 392 -11.76 19.07 6.74
N GLU A 393 -10.69 18.35 7.08
CA GLU A 393 -10.68 17.22 8.02
C GLU A 393 -10.36 17.72 9.44
N PHE A 394 -11.29 18.47 10.04
CA PHE A 394 -11.09 19.17 11.32
C PHE A 394 -10.73 18.26 12.49
N ASP A 395 -11.24 17.03 12.54
CA ASP A 395 -10.93 16.09 13.63
C ASP A 395 -9.46 15.67 13.62
N LYS A 396 -8.93 15.29 12.46
CA LYS A 396 -7.52 14.92 12.30
C LYS A 396 -6.60 16.12 12.46
N CYS A 397 -7.03 17.31 12.04
CA CYS A 397 -6.33 18.55 12.32
C CYS A 397 -6.15 18.73 13.84
N ARG A 398 -7.23 18.66 14.62
CA ARG A 398 -7.21 18.81 16.08
C ARG A 398 -6.38 17.74 16.77
N GLU A 399 -6.43 16.50 16.29
CA GLU A 399 -5.58 15.43 16.80
C GLU A 399 -4.09 15.77 16.67
N ASN A 400 -3.65 16.23 15.50
CA ASN A 400 -2.26 16.63 15.30
C ASN A 400 -1.87 17.86 16.15
N LEU A 401 -2.77 18.84 16.33
CA LEU A 401 -2.53 19.97 17.22
C LEU A 401 -2.37 19.52 18.69
N ARG A 402 -3.14 18.53 19.14
CA ARG A 402 -2.98 17.92 20.47
C ARG A 402 -1.62 17.24 20.61
N LEU A 403 -1.15 16.53 19.58
CA LEU A 403 0.17 15.91 19.58
C LEU A 403 1.29 16.96 19.71
N VAL A 404 1.22 18.06 18.95
CA VAL A 404 2.17 19.18 19.10
C VAL A 404 2.10 19.76 20.52
N LYS A 405 0.90 19.95 21.06
CA LYS A 405 0.70 20.48 22.41
C LYS A 405 1.26 19.58 23.52
N ARG A 406 1.39 18.27 23.30
CA ARG A 406 2.04 17.37 24.26
C ARG A 406 3.55 17.61 24.33
N ILE A 407 4.18 17.94 23.19
CA ILE A 407 5.64 18.02 23.06
C ILE A 407 6.20 19.46 23.07
N ASP A 408 5.40 20.45 22.69
CA ASP A 408 5.80 21.87 22.62
C ASP A 408 4.57 22.79 22.80
N LYS A 409 4.16 23.02 24.06
CA LYS A 409 3.02 23.88 24.41
C LYS A 409 3.23 25.35 24.02
N GLY A 410 4.47 25.81 23.92
CA GLY A 410 4.84 27.20 23.67
C GLY A 410 4.91 27.58 22.19
N ASN A 411 4.64 26.62 21.29
CA ASN A 411 4.83 26.81 19.87
C ASN A 411 3.90 27.89 19.28
N ALA A 412 4.47 28.93 18.68
CA ALA A 412 3.70 30.03 18.10
C ALA A 412 2.84 29.58 16.89
N GLU A 413 3.34 28.64 16.07
CA GLU A 413 2.61 28.11 14.92
C GLU A 413 1.39 27.28 15.35
N LEU A 414 1.52 26.51 16.44
CA LEU A 414 0.39 25.79 17.06
C LEU A 414 -0.75 26.75 17.40
N VAL A 415 -0.46 27.83 18.14
CA VAL A 415 -1.49 28.80 18.58
C VAL A 415 -2.16 29.48 17.39
N ASN A 416 -1.38 29.85 16.37
CA ASN A 416 -1.90 30.46 15.15
C ASN A 416 -2.81 29.49 14.38
N LEU A 417 -2.41 28.23 14.29
CA LEU A 417 -3.16 27.20 13.58
C LEU A 417 -4.43 26.78 14.32
N GLU A 418 -4.41 26.70 15.65
CA GLU A 418 -5.62 26.50 16.48
C GLU A 418 -6.66 27.61 16.25
N ARG A 419 -6.22 28.88 16.21
CA ARG A 419 -7.12 30.00 15.89
C ARG A 419 -7.69 29.91 14.48
N LYS A 420 -6.86 29.54 13.50
CA LYS A 420 -7.28 29.39 12.10
C LYS A 420 -8.30 28.25 11.96
N GLU A 421 -8.05 27.10 12.58
CA GLU A 421 -8.97 25.96 12.59
C GLU A 421 -10.35 26.35 13.14
N GLN A 422 -10.38 27.06 14.26
CA GLN A 422 -11.63 27.51 14.87
C GLN A 422 -12.46 28.41 13.95
N VAL A 423 -11.81 29.34 13.24
CA VAL A 423 -12.48 30.26 12.30
C VAL A 423 -13.03 29.49 11.09
N GLU A 424 -12.19 28.66 10.47
CA GLU A 424 -12.55 27.88 9.28
C GLU A 424 -13.67 26.88 9.57
N ARG A 425 -13.65 26.23 10.74
CA ARG A 425 -14.70 25.29 11.13
C ARG A 425 -16.07 25.96 11.26
N VAL A 426 -16.13 27.10 11.95
CA VAL A 426 -17.38 27.86 12.09
C VAL A 426 -17.89 28.34 10.74
N HIS A 427 -16.97 28.78 9.86
CA HIS A 427 -17.31 29.16 8.50
C HIS A 427 -17.88 27.97 7.70
N TYR A 428 -17.22 26.81 7.77
CA TYR A 428 -17.64 25.58 7.11
C TYR A 428 -19.03 25.13 7.55
N GLU A 429 -19.29 25.06 8.86
CA GLU A 429 -20.60 24.69 9.41
C GLU A 429 -21.72 25.65 8.95
N LYS A 430 -21.42 26.95 8.91
CA LYS A 430 -22.36 27.97 8.41
C LYS A 430 -22.70 27.73 6.93
N MET A 431 -21.68 27.45 6.11
CA MET A 431 -21.87 27.16 4.68
C MET A 431 -22.65 25.88 4.45
N GLN A 432 -22.36 24.80 5.20
CA GLN A 432 -23.13 23.56 5.13
C GLN A 432 -24.61 23.77 5.48
N ARG A 433 -24.91 24.52 6.54
CA ARG A 433 -26.30 24.85 6.92
C ARG A 433 -27.00 25.65 5.82
N GLN A 434 -26.31 26.57 5.16
CA GLN A 434 -26.87 27.34 4.05
C GLN A 434 -27.16 26.47 2.82
N LEU A 435 -26.23 25.56 2.47
CA LEU A 435 -26.41 24.61 1.38
C LEU A 435 -27.59 23.67 1.65
N TYR A 436 -27.68 23.12 2.86
CA TYR A 436 -28.78 22.27 3.27
C TYR A 436 -30.14 22.98 3.16
N ARG A 437 -30.24 24.23 3.66
CA ARG A 437 -31.46 25.05 3.51
C ARG A 437 -31.84 25.27 2.04
N ARG A 438 -30.87 25.54 1.17
CA ARG A 438 -31.12 25.70 -0.27
C ARG A 438 -31.63 24.41 -0.91
N MET A 439 -31.06 23.27 -0.55
CA MET A 439 -31.52 21.96 -1.04
C MET A 439 -32.94 21.64 -0.58
N CYS A 440 -33.27 21.85 0.69
CA CYS A 440 -34.62 21.62 1.21
C CYS A 440 -35.67 22.56 0.56
N ASN A 441 -35.33 23.83 0.37
CA ASN A 441 -36.23 24.80 -0.25
C ASN A 441 -36.46 24.50 -1.75
N ALA A 442 -35.44 23.99 -2.46
CA ALA A 442 -35.57 23.57 -3.85
C ALA A 442 -36.52 22.36 -3.99
N SER A 443 -36.49 21.41 -3.05
CA SER A 443 -37.40 20.27 -3.02
C SER A 443 -38.86 20.66 -2.74
N GLY A 444 -39.09 21.71 -1.93
CA GLY A 444 -40.44 22.25 -1.69
C GLY A 444 -41.08 22.87 -2.93
N ALA A 445 -40.31 23.64 -3.71
CA ALA A 445 -40.79 24.26 -4.96
C ALA A 445 -41.11 23.24 -6.07
N LEU A 446 -40.46 22.08 -6.06
CA LEU A 446 -40.76 20.96 -6.98
C LEU A 446 -42.03 20.19 -6.59
N HIS A 447 -42.46 20.26 -5.32
CA HIS A 447 -43.68 19.62 -4.86
C HIS A 447 -44.93 20.48 -5.16
N GLU A 448 -44.84 21.80 -4.97
CA GLU A 448 -45.94 22.73 -5.28
C GLU A 448 -46.25 22.84 -6.78
N SER A 449 -45.26 22.58 -7.64
CA SER A 449 -45.44 22.58 -9.10
C SER A 449 -46.08 21.29 -9.63
N LYS A 450 -46.06 20.19 -8.87
CA LYS A 450 -46.74 18.93 -9.23
C LYS A 450 -48.20 18.87 -8.77
N GLU A 451 -48.59 19.62 -7.75
CA GLU A 451 -50.00 19.67 -7.28
C GLU A 451 -50.87 20.67 -8.07
N LYS A 452 -50.27 21.50 -8.93
CA LYS A 452 -50.98 22.47 -9.78
C LYS A 452 -50.97 22.13 -11.28
N GLY A 453 -50.53 20.92 -11.65
CA GLY A 453 -50.43 20.44 -13.04
C GLY A 453 -51.57 19.51 -13.42
#